data_AF-A0A955MUR7-F1
#
_entry.id   AF-A0A955MUR7-F1
#
_cell.length_a   1.000
_cell.length_b   1.000
_cell.length_c   1.000
_cell.angle_alpha   90.00
_cell.angle_beta   90.00
_cell.angle_gamma   90.00
#
_symmetry.space_group_name_H-M   'P 1'
#
loop_
_entity.id
_entity.type
_entity.pdbx_description
1 polymer ?
#
loop_
_entity_poly.entity_id
_entity_poly.type
_entity_poly.pdbx_seq_one_letter_code
_entity_poly.pdbx_strand_id
1 'polypeptide(L)'
;MVNLLHLEAELLKVEKTFKRHGKWRKLSIRPPEIRIQESWEPLEKSVAQILNRIFYIRSLPICTGMFGPCRETQPQLLLSTRKSDMDKVELARAQFNSLVSDLRMLAIFSGSTIERVAM
;
A
#
# COMPACT_ATOMS: atom_id res chain seq x y z
N MET A 1 15.49 8.86 -4.26
CA MET A 1 14.78 9.39 -3.07
C MET A 1 13.44 10.05 -3.39
N VAL A 2 13.26 10.75 -4.52
CA VAL A 2 12.03 11.50 -4.87
C VAL A 2 10.76 10.62 -4.99
N ASN A 3 10.88 9.31 -5.26
CA ASN A 3 9.72 8.44 -5.54
C ASN A 3 8.95 7.98 -4.27
N LEU A 4 9.64 7.66 -3.16
CA LEU A 4 8.96 7.16 -1.95
C LEU A 4 8.17 8.21 -1.19
N LEU A 5 8.69 9.44 -1.08
CA LEU A 5 7.97 10.55 -0.42
C LEU A 5 6.67 10.87 -1.16
N HIS A 6 6.70 10.82 -2.48
CA HIS A 6 5.51 11.02 -3.30
C HIS A 6 4.50 9.86 -3.09
N LEU A 7 4.96 8.61 -3.07
CA LEU A 7 4.12 7.45 -2.74
C LEU A 7 3.45 7.58 -1.35
N GLU A 8 4.19 8.02 -0.34
CA GLU A 8 3.66 8.23 1.01
C GLU A 8 2.58 9.31 1.05
N ALA A 9 2.79 10.41 0.30
CA ALA A 9 1.83 11.50 0.19
C ALA A 9 0.52 11.04 -0.47
N GLU A 10 0.60 10.29 -1.56
CA GLU A 10 -0.58 9.75 -2.23
C GLU A 10 -1.31 8.70 -1.38
N LEU A 11 -0.57 7.83 -0.69
CA LEU A 11 -1.15 6.91 0.30
C LEU A 11 -1.88 7.67 1.41
N LEU A 12 -1.33 8.78 1.89
CA LEU A 12 -2.00 9.58 2.90
C LEU A 12 -3.33 10.16 2.38
N LYS A 13 -3.40 10.57 1.11
CA LYS A 13 -4.67 11.00 0.47
C LYS A 13 -5.69 9.85 0.40
N VAL A 14 -5.24 8.64 0.08
CA VAL A 14 -6.08 7.42 0.10
C VAL A 14 -6.67 7.20 1.48
N GLU A 15 -5.83 7.17 2.52
CA GLU A 15 -6.28 6.96 3.90
C GLU A 15 -7.24 8.05 4.37
N LYS A 16 -6.94 9.32 4.07
CA LYS A 16 -7.80 10.46 4.40
C LYS A 16 -9.17 10.32 3.74
N THR A 17 -9.22 9.88 2.48
CA THR A 17 -10.48 9.61 1.78
C THR A 17 -11.29 8.53 2.51
N PHE A 18 -10.68 7.38 2.81
CA PHE A 18 -11.37 6.34 3.57
C PHE A 18 -11.86 6.81 4.94
N LYS A 19 -11.04 7.58 5.68
CA LYS A 19 -11.41 8.14 6.99
C LYS A 19 -12.58 9.11 6.87
N ARG A 20 -12.54 10.05 5.93
CA ARG A 20 -13.60 11.04 5.67
C ARG A 20 -14.94 10.37 5.35
N HIS A 21 -14.94 9.26 4.63
CA HIS A 21 -16.16 8.52 4.27
C HIS A 21 -16.56 7.45 5.31
N GLY A 22 -15.93 7.40 6.49
CA GLY A 22 -16.26 6.44 7.56
C GLY A 22 -15.99 4.97 7.18
N LYS A 23 -15.11 4.76 6.20
CA LYS A 23 -14.71 3.45 5.67
C LYS A 23 -13.36 2.98 6.22
N TRP A 24 -12.65 3.82 6.96
CA TRP A 24 -11.50 3.42 7.75
C TRP A 24 -11.96 2.73 9.04
N ARG A 25 -11.90 1.40 9.06
CA ARG A 25 -12.44 0.59 10.16
C ARG A 25 -11.41 -0.42 10.65
N LYS A 26 -11.63 -0.91 11.88
CA LYS A 26 -10.87 -2.03 12.43
C LYS A 26 -11.11 -3.27 11.56
N LEU A 27 -10.03 -3.96 11.24
CA LEU A 27 -10.07 -5.17 10.43
C LEU A 27 -10.51 -6.36 11.29
N SER A 28 -11.36 -7.22 10.73
CA SER A 28 -11.77 -8.49 11.35
C SER A 28 -10.68 -9.55 11.28
N ILE A 29 -9.82 -9.46 10.25
CA ILE A 29 -8.69 -10.37 10.01
C ILE A 29 -7.42 -9.53 9.94
N ARG A 30 -6.33 -10.05 10.51
CA ARG A 30 -5.02 -9.38 10.41
C ARG A 30 -4.55 -9.39 8.95
N PRO A 31 -4.22 -8.23 8.37
CA PRO A 31 -3.72 -8.17 7.00
C PRO A 31 -2.34 -8.84 6.89
N PRO A 32 -1.91 -9.24 5.69
CA PRO A 32 -0.52 -9.54 5.41
C PRO A 32 0.37 -8.36 5.85
N GLU A 33 1.49 -8.66 6.49
CA GLU A 33 2.38 -7.65 7.06
C GLU A 33 3.83 -8.11 6.96
N ILE A 34 4.69 -7.24 6.44
CA ILE A 34 6.14 -7.33 6.48
C ILE A 34 6.61 -6.93 7.87
N ARG A 35 7.30 -7.84 8.56
CA ARG A 35 7.89 -7.58 9.87
C ARG A 35 9.19 -6.81 9.66
N ILE A 36 9.18 -5.54 10.01
CA ILE A 36 10.33 -4.66 9.88
C ILE A 36 11.35 -5.04 10.96
N GLN A 37 12.60 -5.28 10.55
CA GLN A 37 13.68 -5.59 11.49
C GLN A 37 14.49 -4.32 11.78
N GLU A 38 15.00 -4.21 13.01
CA GLU A 38 15.82 -3.07 13.42
C GLU A 38 17.13 -2.97 12.65
N SER A 39 17.68 -4.10 12.21
CA SER A 39 18.91 -4.19 11.43
C SER A 39 18.77 -3.76 9.97
N TRP A 40 17.54 -3.55 9.47
CA TRP A 40 17.32 -3.18 8.07
C TRP A 40 17.77 -1.75 7.77
N GLU A 41 18.17 -1.55 6.52
CA GLU A 41 18.53 -0.24 6.02
C GLU A 41 17.30 0.69 6.02
N PRO A 42 17.48 2.01 6.21
CA PRO A 42 16.38 2.97 6.27
C PRO A 42 15.42 2.87 5.07
N LEU A 43 15.96 2.67 3.87
CA LEU A 43 15.15 2.51 2.65
C LEU A 43 14.23 1.29 2.74
N GLU A 44 14.76 0.14 3.17
CA GLU A 44 13.99 -1.10 3.29
C GLU A 44 12.86 -0.96 4.30
N LYS A 45 13.13 -0.26 5.42
CA LYS A 45 12.11 0.07 6.43
C LYS A 45 11.00 0.93 5.81
N SER A 46 11.34 1.98 5.08
CA SER A 46 10.35 2.86 4.42
C SER A 46 9.51 2.10 3.39
N VAL A 47 10.14 1.28 2.54
CA VAL A 47 9.43 0.45 1.56
C VAL A 47 8.48 -0.54 2.24
N ALA A 48 8.94 -1.19 3.32
CA ALA A 48 8.11 -2.12 4.09
C ALA A 48 6.91 -1.43 4.74
N GLN A 49 7.09 -0.22 5.28
CA GLN A 49 5.99 0.58 5.85
C GLN A 49 4.94 0.92 4.80
N ILE A 50 5.37 1.34 3.60
CA ILE A 50 4.49 1.63 2.47
C ILE A 50 3.69 0.38 2.06
N LEU A 51 4.36 -0.76 1.90
CA LEU A 51 3.71 -2.02 1.54
C LEU A 51 2.71 -2.47 2.62
N ASN A 52 3.05 -2.37 3.90
CA ASN A 52 2.14 -2.69 5.00
C ASN A 52 0.89 -1.81 5.00
N ARG A 53 1.05 -0.51 4.72
CA ARG A 53 -0.11 0.40 4.57
C ARG A 53 -0.99 0.00 3.40
N ILE A 54 -0.40 -0.39 2.26
CA ILE A 54 -1.14 -0.89 1.09
C ILE A 54 -1.92 -2.17 1.46
N PHE A 55 -1.29 -3.13 2.13
CA PHE A 55 -1.96 -4.38 2.55
C PHE A 55 -3.10 -4.14 3.53
N TYR A 56 -2.91 -3.19 4.46
CA TYR A 56 -3.97 -2.76 5.37
C TYR A 56 -5.16 -2.19 4.58
N ILE A 57 -4.92 -1.26 3.65
CA ILE A 57 -5.96 -0.63 2.85
C ILE A 57 -6.72 -1.68 2.03
N ARG A 58 -6.00 -2.60 1.35
CA ARG A 58 -6.64 -3.68 0.59
C ARG A 58 -7.47 -4.62 1.47
N SER A 59 -7.14 -4.70 2.75
CA SER A 59 -7.86 -5.54 3.71
C SER A 59 -9.06 -4.85 4.36
N LEU A 60 -9.31 -3.56 4.07
CA LEU A 60 -10.52 -2.87 4.54
C LEU A 60 -11.78 -3.56 4.05
N PRO A 61 -12.87 -3.63 4.85
CA PRO A 61 -14.08 -4.38 4.50
C PRO A 61 -14.69 -4.03 3.13
N ILE A 62 -14.64 -2.75 2.77
CA ILE A 62 -15.13 -2.27 1.46
C ILE A 62 -14.26 -2.77 0.30
N CYS A 63 -12.94 -2.83 0.49
CA CYS A 63 -12.01 -3.37 -0.50
C CYS A 63 -12.17 -4.88 -0.60
N THR A 64 -12.21 -5.58 0.54
CA THR A 64 -12.36 -7.04 0.55
C THR A 64 -13.69 -7.51 -0.01
N GLY A 65 -14.77 -6.74 0.19
CA GLY A 65 -16.08 -7.04 -0.37
C GLY A 65 -16.13 -6.91 -1.90
N MET A 66 -15.29 -6.04 -2.48
CA MET A 66 -15.30 -5.78 -3.93
C MET A 66 -14.21 -6.55 -4.69
N PHE A 67 -13.00 -6.66 -4.12
CA PHE A 67 -11.82 -7.21 -4.78
C PHE A 67 -11.35 -8.54 -4.18
N GLY A 68 -12.02 -9.01 -3.13
CA GLY A 68 -11.62 -10.19 -2.37
C GLY A 68 -10.51 -9.90 -1.34
N PRO A 69 -10.11 -10.92 -0.55
CA PRO A 69 -9.13 -10.75 0.50
C PRO A 69 -7.75 -10.39 -0.07
N CYS A 70 -6.94 -9.66 0.71
CA CYS A 70 -5.53 -9.45 0.36
C CYS A 70 -4.76 -10.78 0.50
N ARG A 71 -4.33 -11.36 -0.64
CA ARG A 71 -3.74 -12.72 -0.71
C ARG A 71 -2.22 -12.74 -0.74
N GLU A 72 -1.55 -11.73 -0.20
CA GLU A 72 -0.08 -11.77 -0.15
C GLU A 72 0.36 -12.85 0.85
N THR A 73 0.79 -14.00 0.34
CA THR A 73 1.10 -15.19 1.14
C THR A 73 2.51 -15.17 1.72
N GLN A 74 3.43 -14.41 1.13
CA GLN A 74 4.82 -14.34 1.58
C GLN A 74 5.35 -12.88 1.56
N PRO A 75 4.71 -11.96 2.32
CA PRO A 75 5.06 -10.55 2.26
C PRO A 75 6.53 -10.26 2.59
N GLN A 76 7.15 -11.11 3.42
CA GLN A 76 8.56 -11.00 3.83
C GLN A 76 9.53 -11.23 2.67
N LEU A 77 9.17 -12.03 1.66
CA LEU A 77 10.03 -12.28 0.51
C LEU A 77 10.01 -11.13 -0.51
N LEU A 78 9.04 -10.22 -0.39
CA LEU A 78 8.93 -9.06 -1.28
C LEU A 78 10.18 -8.19 -1.23
N LEU A 79 10.83 -8.09 -0.06
CA LEU A 79 12.02 -7.29 0.19
C LEU A 79 13.28 -8.14 0.39
N SER A 80 13.36 -9.32 -0.23
CA SER A 80 14.53 -10.19 -0.10
C SER A 80 15.84 -9.42 -0.36
N THR A 81 16.88 -9.70 0.43
CA THR A 81 18.20 -9.05 0.39
C THR A 81 18.91 -9.12 -0.96
N ARG A 82 18.44 -9.97 -1.88
CA ARG A 82 18.97 -10.10 -3.25
C ARG A 82 18.45 -9.05 -4.24
N LYS A 83 17.43 -8.25 -3.87
CA LYS A 83 16.87 -7.21 -4.75
C LYS A 83 17.65 -5.91 -4.61
N SER A 84 17.86 -5.22 -5.73
CA SER A 84 18.44 -3.87 -5.68
C SER A 84 17.48 -2.89 -5.01
N ASP A 85 18.00 -1.79 -4.51
CA ASP A 85 17.19 -0.73 -3.90
C ASP A 85 16.19 -0.13 -4.89
N MET A 86 16.55 -0.03 -6.17
CA MET A 86 15.64 0.34 -7.24
C MET A 86 14.47 -0.64 -7.32
N ASP A 87 14.73 -1.95 -7.35
CA ASP A 87 13.68 -2.98 -7.45
C ASP A 87 12.70 -2.94 -6.26
N LYS A 88 13.20 -2.61 -5.06
CA LYS A 88 12.37 -2.47 -3.85
C LYS A 88 11.42 -1.28 -3.97
N VAL A 89 11.91 -0.13 -4.46
CA VAL A 89 11.09 1.07 -4.69
C VAL A 89 10.07 0.83 -5.81
N GLU A 90 10.52 0.21 -6.91
CA GLU A 90 9.68 -0.21 -8.03
C GLU A 90 8.53 -1.10 -7.60
N LEU A 91 8.81 -2.07 -6.72
CA LEU A 91 7.80 -2.95 -6.17
C LEU A 91 6.74 -2.19 -5.37
N ALA A 92 7.14 -1.29 -4.46
CA ALA A 92 6.18 -0.47 -3.72
C ALA A 92 5.33 0.39 -4.66
N ARG A 93 5.93 0.95 -5.71
CA ARG A 93 5.22 1.74 -6.71
C ARG A 93 4.20 0.91 -7.50
N ALA A 94 4.60 -0.27 -7.96
CA ALA A 94 3.72 -1.18 -8.70
C ALA A 94 2.52 -1.60 -7.83
N GLN A 95 2.77 -1.93 -6.56
CA GLN A 95 1.72 -2.27 -5.60
C GLN A 95 0.78 -1.10 -5.34
N PHE A 96 1.30 0.12 -5.21
CA PHE A 96 0.49 1.32 -5.07
C PHE A 96 -0.36 1.62 -6.31
N ASN A 97 0.23 1.57 -7.50
CA ASN A 97 -0.49 1.82 -8.75
C ASN A 97 -1.59 0.78 -9.02
N SER A 98 -1.36 -0.47 -8.63
CA SER A 98 -2.39 -1.51 -8.63
C SER A 98 -3.51 -1.16 -7.65
N LEU A 99 -3.18 -0.79 -6.39
CA LEU A 99 -4.18 -0.33 -5.42
C LEU A 99 -5.02 0.83 -5.98
N VAL A 100 -4.40 1.88 -6.53
CA VAL A 100 -5.13 3.03 -7.10
C VAL A 100 -6.10 2.60 -8.20
N SER A 101 -5.72 1.60 -9.01
CA SER A 101 -6.59 1.06 -10.07
C SER A 101 -7.85 0.42 -9.50
N ASP A 102 -7.70 -0.35 -8.43
CA ASP A 102 -8.84 -0.95 -7.71
C ASP A 102 -9.71 0.15 -7.07
N LEU A 103 -9.08 1.10 -6.38
CA LEU A 103 -9.78 2.18 -5.68
C LEU A 103 -10.61 3.07 -6.60
N ARG A 104 -10.19 3.27 -7.86
CA ARG A 104 -10.97 4.03 -8.86
C ARG A 104 -12.33 3.40 -9.16
N MET A 105 -12.51 2.10 -8.90
CA MET A 105 -13.80 1.43 -9.05
C MET A 105 -14.76 1.73 -7.87
N LEU A 106 -14.25 2.24 -6.75
CA LEU A 106 -15.05 2.58 -5.59
C LEU A 106 -15.63 3.99 -5.72
N ALA A 107 -16.94 4.13 -5.58
CA ALA A 107 -17.64 5.41 -5.69
C ALA A 107 -17.12 6.50 -4.74
N ILE A 108 -16.57 6.14 -3.57
CA ILE A 108 -15.99 7.10 -2.63
C ILE A 108 -14.72 7.80 -3.16
N PHE A 109 -14.12 7.26 -4.22
CA PHE A 109 -12.99 7.83 -4.94
C PHE A 109 -13.42 8.53 -6.24
N SER A 110 -14.71 8.59 -6.55
CA SER A 110 -15.25 9.41 -7.64
C SER A 110 -14.92 10.88 -7.37
N GLY A 111 -14.12 11.49 -8.25
CA GLY A 111 -13.60 12.86 -8.09
C GLY A 111 -12.40 13.00 -7.15
N SER A 112 -11.78 11.90 -6.70
CA SER A 112 -10.51 11.97 -5.96
C SER A 112 -9.33 12.25 -6.90
N THR A 113 -8.39 13.11 -6.48
CA THR A 113 -7.18 13.48 -7.22
C THR A 113 -6.00 12.54 -6.94
N ILE A 114 -6.27 11.26 -6.71
CA ILE A 114 -5.23 10.28 -6.37
C ILE A 114 -4.54 9.85 -7.67
N GLU A 115 -3.26 10.18 -7.74
CA GLU A 115 -2.48 10.01 -8.94
C GLU A 115 -1.68 8.71 -8.87
N ARG A 116 -1.54 8.07 -10.03
CA ARG A 116 -0.55 6.99 -10.16
C ARG A 116 0.82 7.63 -10.20
N VAL A 117 1.80 6.95 -9.61
CA VAL A 117 3.17 7.44 -9.59
C VAL A 117 3.89 6.93 -10.84
N ALA A 118 4.40 7.85 -11.65
CA ALA A 118 5.17 7.54 -12.86
C ALA A 118 6.61 7.09 -12.54
N MET A 119 7.29 6.53 -13.55
CA MET A 119 8.72 6.18 -13.51
C MET A 119 9.58 7.42 -13.34
#